data_AF-A0A1J3I4C6-F1
#
_entry.id   AF-A0A1J3I4C6-F1
#
_cell.length_a   1.000
_cell.length_b   1.000
_cell.length_c   1.000
_cell.angle_alpha   90.00
_cell.angle_beta   90.00
_cell.angle_gamma   90.00
#
_symmetry.space_group_name_H-M   'P 1'
#
loop_
_entity.id
_entity.type
_entity.pdbx_description
1 polymer ?
#
loop_
_entity_poly.entity_id
_entity_poly.type
_entity_poly.pdbx_seq_one_letter_code
_entity_poly.pdbx_strand_id
1 'polypeptide(L)'
;FLFSKLNGHYCKSDIDLGFALTLSSPVVYTPGFMGKAYIMETESSSTREPSFKAALTMESSDKEDGRYLCSLQVFLGDVRVWSSGHYTKMYASNKCIIELAKDGDLRLKSSNKHVGWRSGTSGQGVERLEIQSTGNLVL
;
A
#
# COMPACT_ATOMS: atom_id res chain seq x y z
N PHE A 1 -33.80 -5.01 -23.54
CA PHE A 1 -32.38 -4.57 -23.43
C PHE A 1 -31.94 -4.81 -22.00
N LEU A 2 -31.19 -5.89 -21.80
CA LEU A 2 -30.68 -6.32 -20.51
C LEU A 2 -29.36 -5.58 -20.26
N PHE A 3 -29.32 -4.61 -19.35
CA PHE A 3 -28.06 -4.00 -18.95
C PHE A 3 -27.38 -4.94 -17.94
N SER A 4 -26.35 -5.63 -18.40
CA SER A 4 -25.41 -6.37 -17.58
C SER A 4 -24.74 -5.41 -16.60
N LYS A 5 -24.89 -5.68 -15.29
CA LYS A 5 -24.03 -5.10 -14.25
C LYS A 5 -22.59 -5.53 -14.57
N LEU A 6 -21.78 -4.59 -15.02
CA LEU A 6 -20.32 -4.74 -14.96
C LEU A 6 -19.97 -4.87 -13.48
N ASN A 7 -19.49 -6.05 -13.09
CA ASN A 7 -18.88 -6.29 -11.78
C ASN A 7 -17.72 -5.31 -11.65
N GLY A 8 -17.93 -4.21 -10.94
CA GLY A 8 -16.83 -3.40 -10.43
C GLY A 8 -15.91 -4.32 -9.66
N HIS A 9 -14.63 -4.36 -10.02
CA HIS A 9 -13.61 -5.00 -9.21
C HIS A 9 -13.53 -4.21 -7.90
N TYR A 10 -14.41 -4.54 -6.94
CA TYR A 10 -14.30 -4.04 -5.58
C TYR A 10 -12.96 -4.54 -5.05
N CYS A 11 -12.04 -3.61 -4.76
CA CYS A 11 -10.85 -3.96 -3.98
C CYS A 11 -11.34 -4.56 -2.67
N LYS A 12 -10.84 -5.75 -2.30
CA LYS A 12 -11.17 -6.37 -1.04
C LYS A 12 -10.76 -5.47 0.12
N SER A 13 -11.39 -5.63 1.28
CA SER A 13 -10.98 -4.99 2.52
C SER A 13 -9.75 -5.64 3.15
N ASP A 14 -9.27 -6.76 2.59
CA ASP A 14 -8.21 -7.57 3.17
C ASP A 14 -7.29 -8.23 2.13
N ILE A 15 -6.09 -8.59 2.59
CA ILE A 15 -5.10 -9.40 1.87
C ILE A 15 -4.58 -10.53 2.77
N ASP A 16 -4.36 -11.71 2.20
CA ASP A 16 -3.92 -12.91 2.90
C ASP A 16 -2.38 -13.10 2.88
N LEU A 17 -1.89 -14.05 3.68
CA LEU A 17 -0.50 -14.53 3.62
C LEU A 17 -0.07 -14.86 2.17
N GLY A 18 1.12 -14.40 1.82
CA GLY A 18 1.69 -14.59 0.49
C GLY A 18 1.27 -13.52 -0.53
N PHE A 19 0.39 -12.58 -0.16
CA PHE A 19 0.13 -11.41 -0.98
C PHE A 19 1.41 -10.62 -1.24
N ALA A 20 1.62 -10.20 -2.48
CA ALA A 20 2.66 -9.27 -2.87
C ALA A 20 2.21 -8.36 -4.01
N LEU A 21 2.53 -7.08 -3.92
CA LEU A 21 2.31 -6.10 -4.98
C LEU A 21 3.57 -5.27 -5.21
N THR A 22 3.89 -5.02 -6.48
CA THR A 22 5.06 -4.24 -6.91
C THR A 22 4.63 -2.99 -7.63
N LEU A 23 5.14 -1.84 -7.19
CA LEU A 23 5.05 -0.55 -7.88
C LEU A 23 6.43 -0.19 -8.46
N SER A 24 6.48 0.07 -9.76
CA SER A 24 7.74 0.38 -10.47
C SER A 24 7.92 1.86 -10.68
N SER A 25 9.17 2.34 -10.64
CA SER A 25 9.48 3.75 -10.85
C SER A 25 9.46 4.09 -12.33
N PRO A 26 9.37 5.38 -12.67
CA PRO A 26 9.79 5.85 -13.97
C PRO A 26 11.22 5.39 -14.28
N VAL A 27 11.53 5.24 -15.57
CA VAL A 27 12.85 4.82 -16.07
C VAL A 27 13.93 5.87 -15.75
N VAL A 28 13.55 7.15 -15.77
CA VAL A 28 14.41 8.29 -15.41
C VAL A 28 13.88 8.90 -14.12
N TYR A 29 14.76 9.33 -13.22
CA TYR A 29 14.33 10.02 -12.00
C TYR A 29 13.49 11.25 -12.34
N THR A 30 12.26 11.30 -11.81
CA THR A 30 11.32 12.40 -12.05
C THR A 30 11.00 13.10 -10.72
N PRO A 31 11.54 14.31 -10.49
CA PRO A 31 11.14 15.14 -9.36
C PRO A 31 9.62 15.37 -9.33
N GLY A 32 9.00 15.27 -8.16
CA GLY A 32 7.56 15.41 -7.98
C GLY A 32 6.73 14.19 -8.40
N PHE A 33 7.38 13.08 -8.79
CA PHE A 33 6.66 11.84 -9.10
C PHE A 33 5.87 11.34 -7.90
N MET A 34 4.61 10.97 -8.13
CA MET A 34 3.74 10.32 -7.16
C MET A 34 3.02 9.13 -7.82
N GLY A 35 3.52 7.93 -7.55
CA GLY A 35 2.88 6.68 -7.94
C GLY A 35 2.03 6.11 -6.80
N LYS A 36 0.86 5.56 -7.13
CA LYS A 36 -0.03 4.90 -6.17
C LYS A 36 -0.62 3.63 -6.78
N ALA A 37 -0.68 2.56 -5.98
CA ALA A 37 -1.43 1.34 -6.28
C ALA A 37 -2.28 0.96 -5.07
N TYR A 38 -3.61 1.02 -5.22
CA TYR A 38 -4.54 0.62 -4.17
C TYR A 38 -4.48 -0.90 -3.96
N ILE A 39 -4.43 -1.32 -2.69
CA ILE A 39 -4.38 -2.73 -2.29
C ILE A 39 -5.63 -3.17 -1.55
N MET A 40 -6.28 -2.25 -0.83
CA MET A 40 -7.52 -2.52 -0.09
C MET A 40 -8.42 -1.30 -0.09
N GLU A 41 -9.73 -1.55 0.01
CA GLU A 41 -10.75 -0.53 0.15
C GLU A 41 -11.84 -1.02 1.11
N THR A 42 -12.35 -0.12 1.96
CA THR A 42 -13.50 -0.44 2.80
C THR A 42 -14.77 -0.49 1.95
N GLU A 43 -15.64 -1.46 2.22
CA GLU A 43 -16.99 -1.44 1.64
C GLU A 43 -17.72 -0.16 2.07
N SER A 44 -18.18 0.62 1.10
CA SER A 44 -19.00 1.79 1.38
C SER A 44 -20.47 1.43 1.28
N SER A 45 -21.22 1.68 2.36
CA SER A 45 -22.69 1.52 2.39
C SER A 45 -23.43 2.57 1.57
N SER A 46 -22.75 3.63 1.11
CA SER A 46 -23.35 4.66 0.27
C SER A 46 -22.35 5.28 -0.71
N THR A 47 -22.81 5.72 -1.88
CA THR A 47 -21.96 6.44 -2.85
C THR A 47 -21.58 7.87 -2.40
N ARG A 48 -22.02 8.29 -1.21
CA ARG A 48 -21.85 9.65 -0.68
C ARG A 48 -20.82 9.75 0.44
N GLU A 49 -20.44 8.63 1.05
CA GLU A 49 -19.40 8.60 2.09
C GLU A 49 -18.07 8.18 1.46
N PRO A 50 -16.98 8.94 1.69
CA PRO A 50 -15.66 8.57 1.20
C PRO A 50 -15.20 7.29 1.89
N SER A 51 -14.86 6.27 1.10
CA SER A 51 -14.27 5.03 1.59
C SER A 51 -12.82 5.24 2.01
N PHE A 52 -12.38 4.46 3.01
CA PHE A 52 -10.96 4.38 3.31
C PHE A 52 -10.28 3.45 2.30
N LYS A 53 -9.11 3.87 1.83
CA LYS A 53 -8.30 3.08 0.89
C LYS A 53 -6.87 2.97 1.39
N ALA A 54 -6.33 1.75 1.38
CA ALA A 54 -4.92 1.52 1.59
C ALA A 54 -4.21 1.40 0.23
N ALA A 55 -3.04 2.03 0.11
CA ALA A 55 -2.24 1.96 -1.10
C ALA A 55 -0.75 1.81 -0.82
N LEU A 56 -0.09 1.06 -1.70
CA LEU A 56 1.34 1.20 -1.89
C LEU A 56 1.61 2.49 -2.66
N THR A 57 2.50 3.31 -2.12
CA THR A 57 2.86 4.62 -2.69
C THR A 57 4.35 4.70 -2.92
N MET A 58 4.71 5.46 -3.95
CA MET A 58 6.09 5.77 -4.26
C MET A 58 6.21 7.22 -4.70
N GLU A 59 6.92 8.01 -3.90
CA GLU A 59 7.03 9.46 -4.04
C GLU A 59 8.48 9.84 -4.29
N SER A 60 8.76 10.82 -5.15
CA SER A 60 10.14 11.34 -5.31
C SER A 60 10.66 11.81 -3.95
N SER A 61 11.87 11.42 -3.57
CA SER A 61 12.41 11.82 -2.27
C SER A 61 13.01 13.23 -2.33
N ASP A 62 12.90 13.96 -1.23
CA ASP A 62 13.55 15.28 -1.08
C ASP A 62 15.09 15.19 -1.03
N LYS A 63 15.64 13.97 -0.92
CA LYS A 63 17.07 13.74 -1.04
C LYS A 63 17.44 13.67 -2.52
N GLU A 64 18.46 14.41 -2.92
CA GLU A 64 19.04 14.39 -4.27
C GLU A 64 19.87 13.11 -4.52
N ASP A 65 19.38 11.95 -4.10
CA ASP A 65 20.03 10.65 -4.29
C ASP A 65 19.36 9.79 -5.38
N GLY A 66 18.38 10.36 -6.08
CA GLY A 66 17.65 9.72 -7.18
C GLY A 66 16.74 8.58 -6.75
N ARG A 67 16.41 8.48 -5.45
CA ARG A 67 15.52 7.44 -4.92
C ARG A 67 14.11 7.97 -4.69
N TYR A 68 13.20 7.03 -4.49
CA TYR A 68 11.82 7.27 -4.16
C TYR A 68 11.50 6.77 -2.75
N LEU A 69 10.64 7.49 -2.03
CA LEU A 69 10.06 7.07 -0.77
C LEU A 69 8.92 6.08 -1.05
N CYS A 70 9.10 4.84 -0.63
CA CYS A 70 8.12 3.77 -0.68
C CYS A 70 7.35 3.74 0.65
N SER A 71 6.02 3.74 0.62
CA SER A 71 5.20 3.75 1.84
C SER A 71 3.87 3.03 1.65
N LEU A 72 3.39 2.40 2.71
CA LEU A 72 1.98 2.04 2.86
C LEU A 72 1.25 3.27 3.40
N GLN A 73 0.21 3.72 2.72
CA GLN A 73 -0.56 4.89 3.10
C GLN A 73 -2.06 4.58 3.15
N VAL A 74 -2.77 5.24 4.06
CA VAL A 74 -4.23 5.20 4.15
C VAL A 74 -4.79 6.56 3.72
N PHE A 75 -5.83 6.51 2.91
CA PHE A 75 -6.53 7.69 2.39
C PHE A 75 -8.00 7.67 2.81
N LEU A 76 -8.55 8.86 3.09
CA LEU A 76 -9.98 9.12 3.16
C LEU A 76 -10.34 10.05 2.00
N GLY A 77 -10.99 9.50 0.96
CA GLY A 77 -11.05 10.18 -0.34
C GLY A 77 -9.64 10.38 -0.91
N ASP A 78 -9.27 11.64 -1.21
CA ASP A 78 -7.94 12.00 -1.70
C ASP A 78 -6.96 12.44 -0.59
N VAL A 79 -7.43 12.51 0.66
CA VAL A 79 -6.62 12.98 1.79
C VAL A 79 -5.86 11.81 2.42
N ARG A 80 -4.54 11.94 2.52
CA ARG A 80 -3.68 10.99 3.27
C ARG A 80 -3.90 11.19 4.78
N VAL A 81 -4.35 10.14 5.47
CA VAL A 81 -4.61 10.17 6.91
C VAL A 81 -3.58 9.39 7.73
N TRP A 82 -2.84 8.46 7.10
CA TRP A 82 -1.75 7.71 7.75
C TRP A 82 -0.68 7.30 6.75
N SER A 83 0.57 7.16 7.21
CA SER A 83 1.69 6.68 6.41
C SER A 83 2.68 5.88 7.25
N SER A 84 3.14 4.75 6.72
CA SER A 84 4.24 3.96 7.29
C SER A 84 5.57 4.73 7.30
N GLY A 85 5.72 5.73 6.43
CA GLY A 85 6.97 6.47 6.20
C GLY A 85 7.19 7.68 7.11
N HIS A 86 6.42 7.87 8.19
CA HIS A 86 6.55 9.03 9.07
C HIS A 86 7.88 9.02 9.85
N TYR A 87 8.20 7.91 10.53
CA TYR A 87 9.42 7.79 11.34
C TYR A 87 10.52 7.01 10.63
N THR A 88 10.17 5.86 10.03
CA THR A 88 11.11 4.97 9.34
C THR A 88 10.83 5.01 7.83
N LYS A 89 11.69 5.71 7.11
CA LYS A 89 11.56 5.90 5.66
C LYS A 89 12.17 4.72 4.91
N MET A 90 11.37 4.09 4.03
CA MET A 90 11.84 3.06 3.10
C MET A 90 12.14 3.70 1.74
N TYR A 91 13.41 3.71 1.32
CA TYR A 91 13.82 4.25 0.01
C TYR A 91 14.03 3.12 -1.00
N ALA A 92 13.51 3.31 -2.21
CA ALA A 92 13.65 2.39 -3.34
C ALA A 92 14.08 3.13 -4.61
N SER A 93 14.91 2.51 -5.44
CA SER A 93 15.39 3.13 -6.69
C SER A 93 14.55 2.79 -7.91
N ASN A 94 13.99 1.58 -7.96
CA ASN A 94 13.33 1.03 -9.15
C ASN A 94 11.98 0.34 -8.87
N LYS A 95 11.89 -0.39 -7.77
CA LYS A 95 10.70 -1.16 -7.38
C LYS A 95 10.47 -1.01 -5.89
N CYS A 96 9.23 -0.64 -5.55
CA CYS A 96 8.67 -0.65 -4.21
C CYS A 96 7.74 -1.86 -4.14
N ILE A 97 7.98 -2.75 -3.19
CA ILE A 97 7.24 -4.02 -3.06
C ILE A 97 6.62 -4.06 -1.67
N ILE A 98 5.31 -4.25 -1.59
CA ILE A 98 4.64 -4.63 -0.35
C ILE A 98 4.36 -6.13 -0.35
N GLU A 99 4.58 -6.78 0.79
CA GLU A 99 4.34 -8.21 0.96
C GLU A 99 3.81 -8.49 2.36
N LEU A 100 2.74 -9.27 2.46
CA LEU A 100 2.38 -9.97 3.69
C LEU A 100 3.00 -11.37 3.63
N ALA A 101 4.16 -11.53 4.27
CA ALA A 101 4.94 -12.74 4.13
C ALA A 101 4.30 -13.92 4.86
N LYS A 102 4.63 -15.16 4.45
CA LYS A 102 4.06 -16.39 5.04
C LYS A 102 4.31 -16.57 6.54
N ASP A 103 5.27 -15.85 7.10
CA ASP A 103 5.56 -15.83 8.52
C ASP A 103 4.74 -14.77 9.29
N GLY A 104 3.80 -14.08 8.63
CA GLY A 104 2.90 -13.11 9.23
C GLY A 104 3.44 -11.68 9.29
N ASP A 105 4.62 -11.41 8.73
CA ASP A 105 5.26 -10.09 8.76
C ASP A 105 4.93 -9.28 7.51
N LEU A 106 4.25 -8.14 7.68
CA LEU A 106 4.04 -7.16 6.61
C LEU A 106 5.32 -6.35 6.36
N ARG A 107 5.78 -6.29 5.11
CA ARG A 107 7.08 -5.73 4.71
C ARG A 107 6.98 -4.78 3.54
N LEU A 108 7.80 -3.73 3.55
CA LEU A 108 8.14 -2.93 2.36
C LEU A 108 9.58 -3.22 1.94
N LYS A 109 9.76 -3.61 0.67
CA LYS A 109 11.02 -4.09 0.11
C LYS A 109 11.41 -3.36 -1.17
N SER A 110 12.72 -3.26 -1.40
CA SER A 110 13.30 -2.84 -2.67
C SER A 110 13.56 -4.06 -3.57
N SER A 111 13.91 -3.84 -4.84
CA SER A 111 14.16 -4.93 -5.80
C SER A 111 15.28 -5.89 -5.39
N ASN A 112 16.24 -5.43 -4.60
CA ASN A 112 17.34 -6.23 -4.06
C ASN A 112 16.93 -7.05 -2.81
N LYS A 113 15.63 -7.17 -2.52
CA LYS A 113 15.06 -7.82 -1.35
C LYS A 113 15.39 -7.16 0.00
N HIS A 114 16.02 -5.98 0.00
CA HIS A 114 16.22 -5.21 1.21
C HIS A 114 14.87 -4.76 1.80
N VAL A 115 14.61 -5.11 3.06
CA VAL A 115 13.44 -4.68 3.83
C VAL A 115 13.82 -3.42 4.59
N GLY A 116 13.23 -2.27 4.25
CA GLY A 116 13.46 -1.02 4.98
C GLY A 116 12.31 -0.60 5.89
N TRP A 117 11.15 -1.27 5.81
CA TRP A 117 10.07 -1.12 6.77
C TRP A 117 9.35 -2.46 6.97
N ARG A 118 8.94 -2.74 8.21
CA ARG A 118 8.14 -3.92 8.56
C ARG A 118 7.27 -3.66 9.79
N SER A 119 6.21 -4.44 9.91
CA SER A 119 5.28 -4.44 11.05
C SER A 119 5.85 -5.11 12.31
N GLY A 120 6.77 -6.07 12.16
CA GLY A 120 7.40 -6.75 13.31
C GLY A 120 6.59 -7.93 13.84
N THR A 121 5.62 -8.45 13.07
CA THR A 121 4.65 -9.49 13.49
C THR A 121 5.05 -10.92 13.10
N SER A 122 6.30 -11.12 12.66
CA SER A 122 6.82 -12.45 12.29
C SER A 122 6.64 -13.46 13.43
N GLY A 123 6.00 -14.59 13.13
CA GLY A 123 5.77 -15.69 14.08
C GLY A 123 4.67 -15.42 15.12
N GLN A 124 3.91 -14.33 14.99
CA GLN A 124 2.87 -13.95 15.95
C GLN A 124 1.46 -14.46 15.58
N GLY A 125 1.34 -15.33 14.58
CA GLY A 125 0.05 -15.91 14.18
C GLY A 125 -0.84 -15.00 13.32
N VAL A 126 -0.27 -13.96 12.70
CA VAL A 126 -0.97 -13.13 11.71
C VAL A 126 -1.33 -13.98 10.49
N GLU A 127 -2.57 -13.84 10.01
CA GLU A 127 -3.10 -14.55 8.84
C GLU A 127 -3.51 -13.63 7.68
N ARG A 128 -3.86 -12.37 7.99
CA ARG A 128 -4.30 -11.39 7.00
C ARG A 128 -4.01 -9.97 7.47
N LEU A 129 -3.98 -9.03 6.53
CA LEU A 129 -4.05 -7.60 6.81
C LEU A 129 -5.42 -7.12 6.36
N GLU A 130 -6.12 -6.38 7.21
CA GLU A 130 -7.46 -5.83 6.96
C GLU A 130 -7.48 -4.31 7.13
N ILE A 131 -8.21 -3.60 6.27
CA ILE A 131 -8.65 -2.22 6.52
C ILE A 131 -10.10 -2.22 7.02
N GLN A 132 -10.28 -1.74 8.25
CA GLN A 132 -11.58 -1.61 8.88
C GLN A 132 -12.33 -0.38 8.35
N SER A 133 -13.65 -0.33 8.53
CA SER A 133 -14.49 0.82 8.15
C SER A 133 -14.09 2.15 8.82
N THR A 134 -13.32 2.09 9.90
CA THR A 134 -12.73 3.25 10.59
C THR A 134 -11.42 3.74 9.98
N GLY A 135 -10.89 3.04 8.97
CA GLY A 135 -9.59 3.31 8.35
C GLY A 135 -8.39 2.67 9.06
N ASN A 136 -8.63 1.93 10.15
CA ASN A 136 -7.57 1.21 10.85
C ASN A 136 -7.04 0.03 10.02
N LEU A 137 -5.72 -0.12 10.00
CA LEU A 137 -5.04 -1.30 9.47
C LEU A 137 -4.75 -2.29 10.60
N VAL A 138 -5.18 -3.55 10.44
CA VAL A 138 -5.06 -4.59 11.47
C VAL A 138 -4.44 -5.85 10.88
N LEU A 139 -3.48 -6.43 11.61
CA LEU A 139 -2.80 -7.69 11.33
C LEU A 139 -3.24 -8.76 12.34
#